data_AF-A0A967YBF3-F1
#
_entry.id   AF-A0A967YBF3-F1
#
_cell.length_a   1.000
_cell.length_b   1.000
_cell.length_c   1.000
_cell.angle_alpha   90.00
_cell.angle_beta   90.00
_cell.angle_gamma   90.00
#
_symmetry.space_group_name_H-M   'P 1'
#
loop_
_entity.id
_entity.type
_entity.pdbx_description
1 polymer ?
#
loop_
_entity_poly.entity_id
_entity_poly.type
_entity_poly.pdbx_seq_one_letter_code
_entity_poly.pdbx_strand_id
1 'polypeptide(L)' 'MPRDEQVLTLTDEALSAILDIRSREPDAEVLALSLSITGVRGVEFTYELTFMPSEDATDDDALFTIEN' A
#
# COMPACT_ATOMS: atom_id res chain seq x y z
N MET A 1 -2.62 9.93 -18.29
CA MET A 1 -3.61 9.65 -17.23
C MET A 1 -3.19 10.47 -16.01
N PRO A 2 -4.11 11.13 -15.28
CA PRO A 2 -3.69 11.86 -14.08
C PRO A 2 -3.20 10.82 -13.07
N ARG A 3 -1.90 10.86 -12.76
CA ARG A 3 -1.26 9.94 -11.82
C ARG A 3 -1.45 10.36 -10.35
N ASP A 4 -2.16 11.48 -10.13
CA ASP A 4 -2.23 12.18 -8.84
C ASP A 4 -3.61 12.10 -8.16
N GLU A 5 -4.54 11.30 -8.69
CA GLU A 5 -5.82 11.08 -8.03
C GLU A 5 -5.62 10.04 -6.92
N GLN A 6 -5.73 10.47 -5.67
CA GLN A 6 -5.65 9.59 -4.51
C GLN A 6 -6.84 8.63 -4.52
N VAL A 7 -6.61 7.41 -5.01
CA VAL A 7 -7.64 6.36 -5.13
C VAL A 7 -7.82 5.51 -3.86
N LEU A 8 -6.95 5.70 -2.87
CA LEU A 8 -6.98 4.99 -1.59
C LEU A 8 -6.88 5.97 -0.42
N THR A 9 -7.72 5.77 0.58
CA THR A 9 -7.66 6.47 1.87
C THR A 9 -7.60 5.45 2.98
N LEU A 10 -6.71 5.65 3.94
CA LEU A 10 -6.62 4.87 5.16
C LEU A 10 -7.26 5.67 6.31
N THR A 11 -7.97 4.98 7.19
CA THR A 11 -8.37 5.57 8.47
C THR A 11 -7.16 5.62 9.41
N ASP A 12 -7.21 6.51 10.41
CA ASP A 12 -6.13 6.63 11.41
C ASP A 12 -5.87 5.31 12.14
N GLU A 13 -6.94 4.56 12.46
CA GLU A 13 -6.85 3.24 13.09
C GLU A 13 -6.14 2.22 12.18
N ALA A 14 -6.50 2.19 10.89
CA ALA A 14 -5.86 1.30 9.93
C ALA A 14 -4.39 1.66 9.73
N LEU A 15 -4.08 2.96 9.62
CA LEU A 15 -2.71 3.45 9.50
C LEU A 15 -1.86 3.04 10.71
N SER A 16 -2.38 3.24 11.93
CA SER A 16 -1.69 2.80 13.16
C SER A 16 -1.42 1.30 13.15
N ALA A 17 -2.42 0.49 12.80
CA ALA A 17 -2.25 -0.97 12.74
C ALA A 17 -1.20 -1.39 11.69
N ILE A 18 -1.21 -0.77 10.51
CA ILE A 18 -0.23 -1.04 9.44
C ILE A 18 1.18 -0.67 9.90
N LEU A 19 1.36 0.50 10.51
CA LEU A 19 2.66 0.95 11.02
C LEU A 19 3.17 0.04 12.14
N ASP A 20 2.29 -0.40 13.04
CA ASP A 20 2.63 -1.34 14.11
C ASP A 20 3.07 -2.69 13.56
N ILE A 21 2.38 -3.22 12.53
CA ILE A 21 2.79 -4.47 11.87
C ILE A 21 4.13 -4.27 11.18
N ARG A 22 4.28 -3.20 10.38
CA ARG A 22 5.53 -2.89 9.67
C ARG A 22 6.72 -2.80 10.62
N SER A 23 6.55 -2.17 11.79
CA SER A 23 7.63 -2.03 12.79
C SER A 23 8.18 -3.33 13.34
N ARG A 24 7.45 -4.45 13.17
CA ARG A 24 7.87 -5.79 13.62
C ARG A 24 8.61 -6.57 12.55
N GLU A 25 8.59 -6.09 11.31
CA GLU A 25 9.31 -6.69 10.19
C GLU A 25 10.79 -6.31 10.23
N PRO A 26 11.68 -7.17 9.73
CA PRO A 26 13.06 -6.77 9.45
C PRO A 26 13.06 -5.65 8.41
N ASP A 27 14.01 -4.71 8.55
CA ASP A 27 14.19 -3.61 7.60
C ASP A 27 12.93 -2.72 7.45
N ALA A 28 12.13 -2.60 8.51
CA ALA A 28 10.88 -1.85 8.57
C ALA A 28 10.93 -0.43 7.98
N GLU A 29 12.09 0.22 8.05
CA GLU A 29 12.32 1.59 7.57
C GLU A 29 12.27 1.71 6.04
N VAL A 30 12.62 0.65 5.32
CA VAL A 30 12.62 0.66 3.84
C VAL A 30 11.35 0.06 3.24
N LEU A 31 10.53 -0.60 4.06
CA LEU A 31 9.29 -1.23 3.64
C LEU A 31 8.15 -0.21 3.43
N ALA A 32 7.46 -0.38 2.31
CA ALA A 32 6.20 0.28 1.98
C ALA A 32 5.06 -0.75 1.92
N LEU A 33 3.85 -0.29 2.21
CA LEU A 33 2.64 -1.08 1.97
C LEU A 33 2.31 -1.04 0.48
N SER A 34 2.29 -2.19 -0.16
CA SER A 34 1.79 -2.39 -1.52
C SER A 34 0.38 -2.96 -1.49
N LEU A 35 -0.45 -2.48 -2.40
CA LEU A 35 -1.81 -2.96 -2.64
C LEU A 35 -1.92 -3.40 -4.09
N SER A 36 -2.26 -4.66 -4.30
CA SER A 36 -2.41 -5.26 -5.63
C SER A 36 -3.78 -5.92 -5.78
N ILE A 37 -4.36 -5.86 -6.97
CA ILE A 37 -5.57 -6.63 -7.28
C ILE A 37 -5.14 -8.01 -7.74
N THR A 38 -5.42 -9.03 -6.93
CA THR A 38 -5.05 -10.44 -7.23
C THR A 38 -6.17 -11.21 -7.91
N GLY A 39 -7.39 -10.67 -7.95
CA GLY A 39 -8.51 -11.33 -8.59
C GLY A 39 -9.69 -10.43 -8.84
N VAL A 40 -10.50 -10.83 -9.82
CA VAL A 40 -11.79 -10.21 -10.14
C VAL A 40 -12.86 -11.29 -10.04
N ARG A 41 -13.91 -11.05 -9.26
CA ARG A 41 -15.09 -11.91 -9.15
C ARG A 41 -16.34 -11.11 -9.52
N GLY A 42 -16.73 -11.18 -10.78
CA GLY A 42 -17.84 -10.37 -11.29
C GLY A 42 -17.49 -8.89 -11.26
N VAL A 43 -18.16 -8.12 -10.39
CA VAL A 43 -17.88 -6.69 -10.16
C VAL A 43 -17.00 -6.44 -8.94
N GLU A 44 -16.64 -7.50 -8.20
CA GLU A 44 -15.83 -7.41 -6.99
C GLU A 44 -14.35 -7.62 -7.31
N PHE A 45 -13.49 -6.87 -6.62
CA PHE A 45 -12.04 -7.01 -6.68
C PHE A 45 -11.54 -7.65 -5.39
N THR A 46 -10.60 -8.59 -5.53
CA THR A 46 -9.83 -9.13 -4.41
C THR A 46 -8.52 -8.36 -4.34
N TYR A 47 -8.27 -7.72 -3.21
CA TYR A 47 -7.04 -6.98 -2.94
C TYR A 47 -6.11 -7.81 -2.06
N GLU A 48 -4.82 -7.72 -2.35
CA GLU A 48 -3.74 -8.23 -1.54
C GLU A 48 -2.93 -7.06 -1.00
N LEU A 49 -2.59 -7.13 0.29
CA LEU A 49 -1.76 -6.17 0.99
C LEU A 49 -0.46 -6.85 1.39
N THR A 50 0.66 -6.29 0.95
CA THR A 50 1.98 -6.88 1.18
C THR A 50 2.98 -5.77 1.51
N PHE A 51 3.94 -6.05 2.41
CA PHE A 51 5.08 -5.16 2.59
C PHE A 51 6.18 -5.52 1.60
N MET A 52 6.65 -4.53 0.86
CA MET A 52 7.78 -4.66 -0.05
C MET A 52 8.70 -3.44 0.10
N PRO A 53 10.01 -3.56 -0.22
CA PRO A 53 10.89 -2.41 -0.29
C PRO A 53 10.31 -1.33 -1.21
N SER A 54 10.30 -0.09 -0.76
CA SER A 54 9.79 1.04 -1.55
C SER A 54 10.58 1.25 -2.85
N GLU A 55 11.84 0.83 -2.88
CA GLU A 55 12.70 0.88 -4.06
C GLU A 55 12.31 -0.14 -5.15
N ASP A 56 11.56 -1.18 -4.80
CA ASP A 56 11.08 -2.19 -5.73
C ASP A 56 9.81 -1.74 -6.47
N ALA A 57 9.26 -0.57 -6.14
CA ALA A 57 8.14 0.00 -6.87
C ALA A 57 8.53 0.36 -8.31
N THR A 58 7.63 0.08 -9.24
CA THR A 58 7.83 0.25 -10.68
C THR A 58 7.11 1.50 -11.20
N ASP A 59 7.38 1.88 -12.46
CA ASP A 59 6.72 3.02 -13.12
C ASP A 59 5.20 2.83 -13.33
N ASP A 60 4.71 1.60 -13.14
CA ASP A 60 3.29 1.24 -13.21
C ASP A 60 2.59 1.35 -11.84
N ASP A 61 3.35 1.50 -10.75
CA ASP A 61 2.81 1.67 -9.41
C ASP A 61 2.45 3.13 -9.12
N ALA A 62 1.31 3.33 -8.44
CA ALA A 62 0.94 4.64 -7.92
C ALA A 62 1.49 4.81 -6.50
N LEU A 63 2.48 5.69 -6.36
CA LEU A 63 3.12 5.96 -5.07
C LEU A 63 2.41 7.08 -4.32
N PHE A 64 1.99 6.78 -3.11
CA PHE A 64 1.36 7.73 -2.20
C PHE A 64 2.19 7.86 -0.92
N THR A 65 2.50 9.09 -0.54
CA THR A 65 3.07 9.39 0.79
C THR A 65 1.96 9.93 1.66
N ILE A 66 1.74 9.30 2.82
CA ILE A 66 0.77 9.76 3.80
C ILE A 66 1.55 10.59 4.83
N GLU A 67 1.28 11.89 4.86
CA GLU A 67 1.77 12.79 5.90
C GLU A 67 0.91 12.60 7.17
N ASN A 68 1.57 12.44 8.32
CA ASN A 68 0.94 12.33 9.64
C ASN A 68 0.65 13.72 10.23
#